data_AF-A0A7W1C157-F1
#
_entry.id   AF-A0A7W1C157-F1
#
_cell.length_a   1.000
_cell.length_b   1.000
_cell.length_c   1.000
_cell.angle_alpha   90.00
_cell.angle_beta   90.00
_cell.angle_gamma   90.00
#
_symmetry.space_group_name_H-M   'P 1'
#
loop_
_entity.id
_entity.type
_entity.pdbx_description
1 polymer ?
#
loop_
_entity_poly.entity_id
_entity_poly.type
_entity_poly.pdbx_seq_one_letter_code
_entity_poly.pdbx_strand_id
1 'polypeptide(L)'
;LAALRNAPPQQRAQMWIDFLRATDPDPGTPTHEGLRDYFGRIQFANDRFRSEGIAGWLSDRGMVYVALGDPDEIAEQIMTVRDQRLGTAARVPVQVWEYRRHRAQLVFIDEMQAGRWELTRESESQFRALSSRLLAQ
;
A
#
# COMPACT_ATOMS: atom_id res chain seq x y z
N LEU A 1 -12.21 -8.80 -14.02
CA LEU A 1 -12.79 -7.76 -13.13
C LEU A 1 -13.78 -6.80 -13.83
N ALA A 2 -13.60 -6.42 -15.10
CA ALA A 2 -14.53 -5.51 -15.82
C ALA A 2 -15.99 -6.02 -15.83
N ALA A 3 -16.19 -7.33 -15.96
CA ALA A 3 -17.51 -7.96 -15.91
C ALA A 3 -18.23 -7.76 -14.56
N LEU A 4 -17.52 -7.82 -13.42
CA LEU A 4 -18.10 -7.56 -12.09
C LEU A 4 -18.45 -6.09 -11.90
N ARG A 5 -17.58 -5.19 -12.39
CA ARG A 5 -17.79 -3.74 -12.30
C ARG A 5 -19.03 -3.30 -13.08
N ASN A 6 -19.26 -3.91 -14.23
CA ASN A 6 -20.35 -3.57 -15.14
C ASN A 6 -21.58 -4.49 -14.96
N ALA A 7 -21.62 -5.31 -13.90
CA ALA A 7 -22.70 -6.25 -13.68
C ALA A 7 -24.05 -5.53 -13.49
N PRO A 8 -25.14 -6.00 -14.15
CA PRO A 8 -26.49 -5.52 -13.91
C PRO A 8 -26.85 -5.62 -12.42
N PRO A 9 -27.57 -4.64 -11.83
CA PRO A 9 -27.87 -4.63 -10.39
C PRO A 9 -28.46 -5.95 -9.87
N GLN A 10 -29.34 -6.60 -10.66
CA GLN A 10 -30.01 -7.85 -10.30
C GLN A 10 -29.07 -9.06 -10.29
N GLN A 11 -28.00 -9.05 -11.11
CA GLN A 11 -27.06 -10.17 -11.23
C GLN A 11 -25.77 -9.94 -10.42
N ARG A 12 -25.49 -8.69 -10.05
CA ARG A 12 -24.26 -8.28 -9.38
C ARG A 12 -23.96 -9.10 -8.13
N ALA A 13 -24.96 -9.31 -7.27
CA ALA A 13 -24.79 -10.08 -6.04
C ALA A 13 -24.34 -11.52 -6.34
N GLN A 14 -25.02 -12.21 -7.26
CA GLN A 14 -24.68 -13.57 -7.63
C GLN A 14 -23.29 -13.65 -8.28
N MET A 15 -22.97 -12.73 -9.19
CA MET A 15 -21.65 -12.69 -9.82
C MET A 15 -20.52 -12.47 -8.81
N TRP A 16 -20.75 -11.66 -7.77
CA TRP A 16 -19.80 -11.50 -6.67
C TRP A 16 -19.66 -12.79 -5.85
N ILE A 17 -20.76 -13.46 -5.50
CA ILE A 17 -20.71 -14.73 -4.77
C ILE A 17 -19.91 -15.77 -5.56
N ASP A 18 -20.20 -15.91 -6.85
CA ASP A 18 -19.52 -16.89 -7.71
C ASP A 18 -18.03 -16.55 -7.86
N PHE A 19 -17.71 -15.27 -8.01
CA PHE A 19 -16.33 -14.82 -8.07
C PHE A 19 -15.59 -15.13 -6.77
N LEU A 20 -16.13 -14.75 -5.61
CA LEU A 20 -15.48 -14.98 -4.32
C LEU A 20 -15.28 -16.47 -4.05
N ARG A 21 -16.25 -17.32 -4.40
CA ARG A 21 -16.11 -18.78 -4.29
C ARG A 21 -15.02 -19.32 -5.21
N ALA A 22 -14.95 -18.82 -6.44
CA ALA A 22 -13.96 -19.26 -7.41
C ALA A 22 -12.53 -18.79 -7.08
N THR A 23 -12.39 -17.71 -6.32
CA THR A 23 -11.09 -17.16 -5.90
C THR A 23 -10.67 -17.56 -4.49
N ASP A 24 -11.50 -18.35 -3.80
CA ASP A 24 -11.21 -18.78 -2.43
C ASP A 24 -9.99 -19.71 -2.40
N PRO A 25 -8.89 -19.34 -1.72
CA PRO A 25 -7.70 -20.18 -1.64
C PRO A 25 -7.95 -21.52 -0.94
N ASP A 26 -8.88 -21.56 0.03
CA ASP A 26 -9.23 -22.78 0.75
C ASP A 26 -10.75 -22.87 1.01
N PRO A 27 -11.51 -23.49 0.08
CA PRO A 27 -12.96 -23.69 0.24
C PRO A 27 -13.36 -24.57 1.44
N GLY A 28 -12.39 -25.21 2.10
CA GLY A 28 -12.61 -26.02 3.30
C GLY A 28 -12.87 -25.19 4.55
N THR A 29 -12.59 -23.89 4.52
CA THR A 29 -12.89 -22.98 5.62
C THR A 29 -14.20 -22.22 5.37
N PRO A 30 -14.86 -21.71 6.42
CA PRO A 30 -16.06 -20.89 6.25
C PRO A 30 -15.76 -19.45 5.77
N THR A 31 -14.49 -19.07 5.60
CA THR A 31 -14.09 -17.68 5.33
C THR A 31 -13.04 -17.59 4.24
N HIS A 32 -13.25 -16.76 3.23
CA HIS A 32 -12.24 -16.51 2.20
C HIS A 32 -10.96 -15.87 2.80
N GLU A 33 -9.88 -16.65 2.94
CA GLU A 33 -8.64 -16.23 3.63
C GLU A 33 -8.03 -14.99 2.99
N GLY A 34 -7.95 -14.97 1.65
CA GLY A 34 -7.41 -13.83 0.92
C GLY A 34 -8.13 -12.50 1.25
N LEU A 35 -9.46 -12.52 1.38
CA LEU A 35 -10.22 -11.34 1.77
C LEU A 35 -10.01 -10.99 3.24
N ARG A 36 -10.02 -11.99 4.13
CA ARG A 36 -9.76 -11.78 5.57
C ARG A 36 -8.41 -11.09 5.76
N ASP A 37 -7.37 -11.60 5.11
CA ASP A 37 -6.01 -11.08 5.23
C ASP A 37 -5.89 -9.68 4.60
N TYR A 38 -6.57 -9.43 3.48
CA TYR A 38 -6.66 -8.10 2.87
C TYR A 38 -7.30 -7.07 3.81
N PHE A 39 -8.46 -7.39 4.39
CA PHE A 39 -9.11 -6.51 5.35
C PHE A 39 -8.31 -6.36 6.65
N GLY A 40 -7.60 -7.41 7.07
CA GLY A 40 -6.64 -7.35 8.17
C GLY A 40 -5.53 -6.33 7.91
N ARG A 41 -4.97 -6.29 6.69
CA ARG A 41 -3.97 -5.28 6.31
C ARG A 41 -4.53 -3.86 6.30
N ILE A 42 -5.78 -3.66 5.87
CA ILE A 42 -6.44 -2.35 5.94
C ILE A 42 -6.57 -1.88 7.38
N GLN A 43 -6.99 -2.76 8.29
CA GLN A 43 -7.11 -2.43 9.72
C GLN A 43 -5.74 -2.06 10.30
N PHE A 44 -4.73 -2.91 10.08
CA PHE A 44 -3.38 -2.62 10.52
C PHE A 44 -2.85 -1.30 9.96
N ALA A 45 -3.07 -1.03 8.67
CA ALA A 45 -2.65 0.22 8.06
C ALA A 45 -3.34 1.44 8.70
N ASN A 46 -4.61 1.33 9.06
CA ASN A 46 -5.34 2.38 9.77
C ASN A 46 -4.79 2.66 11.16
N ASP A 47 -4.37 1.61 11.87
CA ASP A 47 -3.79 1.75 13.20
C ASP A 47 -2.38 2.34 13.14
N ARG A 48 -1.57 1.93 12.15
CA ARG A 48 -0.14 2.23 12.12
C ARG A 48 0.26 3.45 11.29
N PHE A 49 -0.47 3.75 10.22
CA PHE A 49 -0.04 4.71 9.20
C PHE A 49 -0.98 5.91 9.03
N ARG A 50 -1.84 6.17 10.01
CA ARG A 50 -2.71 7.35 10.01
C ARG A 50 -1.88 8.63 10.03
N SER A 51 -2.31 9.61 9.24
CA SER A 51 -1.80 10.99 9.30
C SER A 51 -2.98 11.95 9.45
N GLU A 52 -2.71 13.22 9.77
CA GLU A 52 -3.75 14.22 9.95
C GLU A 52 -4.68 14.28 8.73
N GLY A 53 -5.99 14.10 8.96
CA GLY A 53 -7.01 14.11 7.92
C GLY A 53 -7.03 12.92 6.95
N ILE A 54 -6.13 11.94 7.07
CA ILE A 54 -6.01 10.81 6.13
C ILE A 54 -6.07 9.48 6.88
N ALA A 55 -7.00 8.60 6.47
CA ALA A 55 -7.07 7.24 6.99
C ALA A 55 -5.78 6.48 6.65
N GLY A 56 -5.26 5.66 7.56
CA GLY A 56 -3.94 5.08 7.39
C GLY A 56 -3.80 4.20 6.14
N TRP A 57 -4.85 3.47 5.74
CA TRP A 57 -4.85 2.70 4.49
C TRP A 57 -4.77 3.56 3.21
N LEU A 58 -5.08 4.85 3.29
CA LEU A 58 -4.95 5.83 2.21
C LEU A 58 -3.63 6.60 2.24
N SER A 59 -2.84 6.48 3.31
CA SER A 59 -1.49 7.02 3.33
C SER A 59 -0.58 6.24 2.38
N ASP A 60 0.52 6.84 1.97
CA ASP A 60 1.47 6.15 1.08
C ASP A 60 2.04 4.87 1.69
N ARG A 61 2.43 4.91 2.97
CA ARG A 61 2.88 3.70 3.69
C ARG A 61 1.78 2.65 3.79
N GLY A 62 0.54 3.07 4.03
CA GLY A 62 -0.60 2.16 4.11
C GLY A 62 -0.95 1.51 2.77
N MET A 63 -0.94 2.27 1.68
CA MET A 63 -1.18 1.74 0.33
C MET A 63 -0.10 0.71 -0.05
N VAL A 64 1.17 1.00 0.25
CA VAL A 64 2.28 0.07 0.02
C VAL A 64 2.11 -1.19 0.87
N TYR A 65 1.85 -1.06 2.17
CA TYR A 65 1.66 -2.18 3.08
C TYR A 65 0.46 -3.07 2.70
N VAL A 66 -0.67 -2.46 2.33
CA VAL A 66 -1.86 -3.21 1.90
C VAL A 66 -1.57 -4.00 0.62
N ALA A 67 -0.82 -3.42 -0.32
CA ALA A 67 -0.51 -4.05 -1.59
C ALA A 67 0.58 -5.13 -1.49
N LEU A 68 1.65 -4.87 -0.73
CA LEU A 68 2.85 -5.72 -0.70
C LEU A 68 2.97 -6.56 0.58
N GLY A 69 2.25 -6.21 1.64
CA GLY A 69 2.42 -6.77 2.98
C GLY A 69 3.61 -6.16 3.72
N ASP A 70 4.08 -6.90 4.73
CA ASP A 70 5.24 -6.53 5.52
C ASP A 70 6.49 -6.40 4.65
N PRO A 71 7.27 -5.31 4.81
CA PRO A 71 8.62 -5.25 4.27
C PRO A 71 9.52 -6.23 5.02
N ASP A 72 10.55 -6.72 4.32
CA ASP A 72 11.58 -7.57 4.92
C ASP A 72 12.48 -6.79 5.88
N GLU A 73 12.65 -5.49 5.64
CA GLU A 73 13.41 -4.58 6.49
C GLU A 73 12.88 -3.15 6.41
N ILE A 74 12.92 -2.43 7.53
CA ILE A 74 12.64 -0.99 7.61
C ILE A 74 13.86 -0.30 8.20
N ALA A 75 14.52 0.55 7.42
CA ALA A 75 15.62 1.39 7.88
C ALA A 75 15.16 2.83 8.07
N GLU A 76 15.41 3.39 9.26
CA GLU A 76 15.16 4.80 9.55
C GLU A 76 16.44 5.61 9.34
N GLN A 77 16.35 6.69 8.58
CA GLN A 77 17.47 7.51 8.16
C GLN A 77 17.12 9.00 8.26
N ILE A 78 18.13 9.86 8.15
CA ILE A 78 17.97 11.30 8.06
C ILE A 78 18.58 11.76 6.75
N MET A 79 17.80 12.42 5.91
CA MET A 79 18.26 13.01 4.66
C MET A 79 18.36 14.52 4.79
N THR A 80 19.38 15.10 4.17
CA THR A 80 19.48 16.55 4.02
C THR A 80 18.80 16.96 2.72
N VAL A 81 17.65 17.60 2.81
CA VAL A 81 16.91 18.14 1.67
C VAL A 81 17.21 19.63 1.55
N ARG A 82 17.59 20.07 0.35
CA ARG A 82 17.91 21.47 0.09
C ARG A 82 16.69 22.19 -0.47
N ASP A 83 16.24 23.22 0.24
CA ASP A 83 15.24 24.13 -0.28
C ASP A 83 15.92 25.11 -1.24
N GLN A 84 15.65 24.94 -2.53
CA GLN A 84 16.22 25.81 -3.58
C GLN A 84 15.64 27.23 -3.56
N ARG A 85 14.44 27.43 -3.00
CA ARG A 85 13.77 28.74 -2.94
C ARG A 85 14.30 29.58 -1.79
N LEU A 86 14.54 28.95 -0.64
CA LEU A 86 15.08 29.63 0.55
C LEU A 86 16.61 29.56 0.65
N GLY A 87 17.28 28.75 -0.17
CA GLY A 87 18.73 28.55 -0.10
C GLY A 87 19.19 27.79 1.15
N THR A 88 18.25 27.25 1.92
CA THR A 88 18.47 26.54 3.18
C THR A 88 18.52 25.02 2.95
N ALA A 89 19.03 24.29 3.94
CA ALA A 89 18.97 22.84 3.97
C ALA A 89 18.28 22.40 5.26
N ALA A 90 17.34 21.45 5.14
CA ALA A 90 16.63 20.84 6.24
C ALA A 90 17.05 19.38 6.37
N ARG A 91 17.14 18.89 7.62
CA ARG A 91 17.32 17.47 7.91
C ARG A 91 15.94 16.88 8.17
N VAL A 92 15.53 15.92 7.35
CA VAL A 92 14.19 15.33 7.40
C VAL A 92 14.28 13.81 7.59
N PRO A 93 13.36 13.21 8.37
CA PRO A 93 13.26 11.77 8.51
C PRO A 93 12.93 11.06 7.20
N VAL A 94 13.57 9.91 7.01
CA VAL A 94 13.34 9.01 5.87
C VAL A 94 13.17 7.58 6.39
N GLN A 95 12.23 6.85 5.83
CA GLN A 95 12.10 5.40 6.02
C GLN A 95 12.34 4.70 4.69
N VAL A 96 13.20 3.70 4.69
CA VAL A 96 13.46 2.83 3.54
C VAL A 96 12.91 1.45 3.85
N TRP A 97 11.92 1.01 3.07
CA TRP A 97 11.30 -0.30 3.19
C TRP A 97 11.86 -1.22 2.11
N GLU A 98 12.49 -2.32 2.52
CA GLU A 98 13.05 -3.32 1.61
C GLU A 98 12.06 -4.46 1.39
N TYR A 99 11.85 -4.82 0.12
CA TYR A 99 11.08 -5.98 -0.31
C TYR A 99 11.98 -6.87 -1.19
N ARG A 100 12.72 -7.79 -0.57
CA ARG A 100 13.73 -8.67 -1.19
C ARG A 100 13.12 -9.57 -2.25
N ARG A 101 11.95 -10.15 -1.98
CA ARG A 101 11.20 -10.97 -2.95
C ARG A 101 10.90 -10.21 -4.24
N HIS A 102 10.66 -8.90 -4.13
CA HIS A 102 10.32 -8.04 -5.26
C HIS A 102 11.51 -7.27 -5.83
N ARG A 103 12.71 -7.42 -5.22
CA ARG A 103 13.91 -6.63 -5.51
C ARG A 103 13.60 -5.13 -5.55
N ALA A 104 12.83 -4.66 -4.57
CA ALA A 104 12.36 -3.29 -4.49
C ALA A 104 12.76 -2.64 -3.15
N GLN A 105 13.06 -1.35 -3.20
CA GLN A 105 13.26 -0.51 -2.02
C GLN A 105 12.40 0.73 -2.19
N LEU A 106 11.48 0.95 -1.26
CA LEU A 106 10.55 2.07 -1.31
C LEU A 106 10.91 3.06 -0.21
N VAL A 107 11.11 4.30 -0.61
CA VAL A 107 11.57 5.39 0.26
C VAL A 107 10.40 6.30 0.57
N PHE A 108 10.20 6.54 1.86
CA PHE A 108 9.21 7.46 2.40
C PHE A 108 9.91 8.59 3.15
N ILE A 109 9.39 9.81 3.01
CA ILE A 109 9.94 11.02 3.61
C ILE A 109 8.87 11.76 4.40
N ASP A 110 9.22 12.25 5.58
CA ASP A 110 8.38 13.16 6.36
C ASP A 110 8.95 14.57 6.28
N GLU A 111 8.75 15.22 5.13
CA GLU A 111 9.37 16.52 4.82
C GLU A 111 9.02 17.60 5.85
N MET A 112 7.76 17.59 6.31
CA MET A 112 7.24 18.57 7.28
C MET A 112 7.49 18.18 8.73
N GLN A 113 8.08 17.00 8.98
CA GLN A 113 8.27 16.43 10.33
C GLN A 113 6.97 16.40 11.14
N ALA A 114 5.85 16.17 10.47
CA ALA A 114 4.50 16.18 11.04
C ALA A 114 3.90 14.77 11.12
N GLY A 115 4.70 13.73 10.82
CA GLY A 115 4.25 12.35 10.73
C GLY A 115 3.54 12.01 9.41
N ARG A 116 3.59 12.90 8.41
CA ARG A 116 3.02 12.66 7.08
C ARG A 116 4.11 12.11 6.17
N TRP A 117 4.21 10.79 6.14
CA TRP A 117 5.17 10.06 5.33
C TRP A 117 4.67 9.95 3.90
N GLU A 118 5.36 10.62 2.99
CA GLU A 118 5.09 10.61 1.56
C GLU A 118 6.12 9.74 0.83
N LEU A 119 5.68 9.02 -0.19
CA LEU A 119 6.54 8.21 -1.04
C LEU A 119 7.34 9.14 -1.96
N THR A 120 8.65 8.89 -2.13
CA THR A 120 9.43 9.66 -3.12
C THR A 120 8.94 9.38 -4.53
N ARG A 121 9.15 10.30 -5.47
CA ARG A 121 8.68 10.15 -6.86
C ARG A 121 9.22 8.89 -7.54
N GLU A 122 10.48 8.57 -7.27
CA GLU A 122 11.14 7.37 -7.78
C GLU A 122 10.48 6.12 -7.21
N SER A 123 10.24 6.11 -5.89
CA SER A 123 9.59 5.02 -5.18
C SER A 123 8.12 4.84 -5.61
N GLU A 124 7.41 5.94 -5.89
CA GLU A 124 6.05 5.91 -6.43
C GLU A 124 6.01 5.26 -7.81
N SER A 125 6.94 5.65 -8.68
CA SER A 125 7.05 5.08 -10.02
C SER A 125 7.37 3.58 -9.95
N GLN A 126 8.28 3.19 -9.07
CA GLN A 126 8.64 1.79 -8.81
C GLN A 126 7.46 0.99 -8.24
N PHE A 127 6.75 1.54 -7.25
CA PHE A 127 5.58 0.90 -6.65
C PHE A 127 4.46 0.69 -7.66
N ARG A 128 4.14 1.71 -8.49
CA ARG A 128 3.14 1.58 -9.56
C ARG A 128 3.51 0.47 -10.54
N ALA A 129 4.78 0.39 -10.94
CA ALA A 129 5.27 -0.67 -11.84
C ALA A 129 5.24 -2.07 -11.19
N LEU A 130 5.54 -2.16 -9.88
CA LEU A 130 5.46 -3.42 -9.14
C LEU A 130 4.01 -3.90 -9.00
N SER A 131 3.11 -3.03 -8.54
CA SER A 131 1.69 -3.33 -8.36
C SER A 131 1.01 -3.75 -9.67
N SER A 132 1.34 -3.08 -10.78
CA SER A 132 0.84 -3.46 -12.11
C SER A 132 1.25 -4.89 -12.49
N ARG A 133 2.51 -5.28 -12.24
CA ARG A 133 3.01 -6.63 -12.52
C ARG A 133 2.39 -7.70 -11.63
N LEU A 134 2.13 -7.39 -10.36
CA LEU A 134 1.50 -8.33 -9.42
C LEU A 134 0.04 -8.59 -9.76
N LEU A 135 -0.67 -7.58 -10.26
CA LEU A 135 -2.07 -7.71 -10.70
C LEU A 135 -2.23 -8.40 -12.07
N ALA A 136 -1.15 -8.55 -12.82
CA ALA A 136 -1.15 -9.19 -14.15
C ALA A 136 -0.80 -10.69 -14.12
N GLN A 137 -0.42 -11.22 -12.95
CA GLN A 137 -0.17 -12.65 -12.71
C GLN A 137 -1.44 -13.32 -12.18
#